data_AF-B5XGU3-F1
#
_entry.id   AF-B5XGU3-F1
#
_cell.length_a   1.000
_cell.length_b   1.000
_cell.length_c   1.000
_cell.angle_alpha   90.00
_cell.angle_beta   90.00
_cell.angle_gamma   90.00
#
_symmetry.space_group_name_H-M   'P 1'
#
loop_
_entity.id
_entity.type
_entity.pdbx_description
1 polymer ?
#
loop_
_entity_poly.entity_id
_entity_poly.type
_entity_poly.pdbx_seq_one_letter_code
_entity_poly.pdbx_strand_id
1 'polypeptide(L)' 'MSTFRFGQHVIKASAVFLQTELSFALVNRKPVVPGRILQLSL' A
#
# COMPACT_ATOMS: atom_id res chain seq x y z
N MET A 1 -9.03 12.75 4.65
CA MET A 1 -8.64 11.42 4.13
C MET A 1 -7.25 11.55 3.52
N SER A 2 -6.31 10.67 3.88
CA SER A 2 -4.99 10.63 3.27
C SER A 2 -5.06 10.01 1.87
N THR A 3 -4.38 10.62 0.91
CA THR A 3 -4.23 10.07 -0.45
C THR A 3 -2.98 9.20 -0.49
N PHE A 4 -3.13 7.88 -0.61
CA PHE A 4 -2.00 6.97 -0.74
C PHE A 4 -1.45 6.97 -2.17
N ARG A 5 -0.14 7.12 -2.31
CA ARG A 5 0.54 7.13 -3.61
C ARG A 5 1.62 6.06 -3.69
N PHE A 6 1.64 5.34 -4.80
CA PHE A 6 2.76 4.49 -5.19
C PHE A 6 3.28 4.98 -6.54
N GLY A 7 4.36 5.75 -6.51
CA GLY A 7 4.82 6.51 -7.67
C GLY A 7 3.72 7.48 -8.14
N GLN A 8 3.36 7.41 -9.42
CA GLN A 8 2.30 8.24 -10.02
C GLN A 8 0.88 7.71 -9.77
N HIS A 9 0.73 6.51 -9.18
CA HIS A 9 -0.56 5.87 -9.01
C HIS A 9 -1.18 6.19 -7.65
N VAL A 10 -2.48 6.52 -7.65
CA VAL A 10 -3.28 6.63 -6.43
C VAL A 10 -3.78 5.24 -6.02
N ILE A 11 -3.53 4.86 -4.77
CA ILE A 11 -3.92 3.56 -4.22
C ILE A 11 -5.26 3.71 -3.48
N LYS A 12 -6.19 2.78 -3.74
CA LYS A 12 -7.47 2.71 -3.02
C LYS A 12 -7.21 2.38 -1.55
N ALA A 13 -7.84 3.08 -0.62
CA ALA A 13 -7.71 2.81 0.81
C ALA A 13 -8.05 1.36 1.19
N SER A 14 -8.99 0.72 0.48
CA SER A 14 -9.35 -0.69 0.68
C SER A 14 -8.21 -1.69 0.41
N ALA A 15 -7.15 -1.28 -0.28
CA ALA A 15 -5.97 -2.12 -0.50
C ALA A 15 -4.88 -1.90 0.57
N VAL A 16 -5.01 -0.87 1.42
CA VAL A 16 -4.10 -0.55 2.51
C VAL A 16 -4.64 -1.17 3.79
N PHE A 17 -3.84 -1.98 4.47
CA PHE A 17 -4.28 -2.68 5.69
C PHE A 17 -3.51 -2.25 6.95
N LEU A 18 -2.43 -1.48 6.78
CA LEU A 18 -1.68 -0.85 7.87
C LEU A 18 -1.23 0.53 7.42
N GLN A 19 -1.40 1.52 8.28
CA GLN A 19 -0.89 2.87 8.11
C GLN A 19 -0.25 3.32 9.42
N THR A 20 0.94 3.88 9.33
CA THR A 20 1.63 4.57 10.43
C THR A 20 1.76 6.06 10.07
N GLU A 21 2.42 6.82 10.93
CA GLU A 21 2.69 8.25 10.68
C GLU A 21 3.53 8.48 9.41
N LEU A 22 4.47 7.60 9.10
CA LEU A 22 5.46 7.79 8.03
C LEU A 22 5.41 6.71 6.94
N SER A 23 4.50 5.74 7.04
CA SER A 23 4.49 4.61 6.11
C SER A 23 3.11 3.98 5.99
N PHE A 24 2.92 3.17 4.95
CA PHE A 24 1.75 2.33 4.79
C PHE A 24 2.11 1.01 4.11
N ALA A 25 1.28 -0.01 4.36
CA ALA A 25 1.41 -1.32 3.74
C ALA A 25 0.13 -1.70 2.98
N LEU A 26 0.30 -2.30 1.81
CA LEU A 26 -0.78 -2.64 0.90
C LEU A 26 -0.68 -4.06 0.33
N VAL A 27 -1.84 -4.64 0.00
CA VAL A 27 -1.94 -5.93 -0.68
C VAL A 27 -1.58 -5.79 -2.16
N ASN A 28 -0.71 -6.67 -2.65
CA ASN A 28 -0.32 -6.66 -4.06
C ASN A 28 -1.36 -7.42 -4.91
N ARG A 29 -1.80 -6.84 -6.02
CA ARG A 29 -2.71 -7.50 -6.98
C ARG A 29 -2.08 -8.69 -7.70
N LYS A 30 -0.75 -8.67 -7.89
CA LYS A 30 0.03 -9.74 -8.51
C LYS A 30 1.19 -10.13 -7.60
N PRO A 31 0.90 -10.78 -6.46
CA PRO A 31 1.94 -11.17 -5.54
C PRO A 31 2.78 -12.29 -6.16
N VAL A 32 4.11 -12.24 -5.97
CA VAL A 32 5.02 -13.29 -6.48
C VAL A 32 4.77 -14.62 -5.76
N VAL A 33 4.36 -14.54 -4.48
CA VAL A 33 3.95 -15.67 -3.65
C VAL A 33 2.76 -15.26 -2.79
N PRO A 34 1.88 -16.19 -2.38
CA PRO A 34 0.76 -15.89 -1.48
C PRO A 34 1.22 -15.14 -0.22
N GLY A 35 0.46 -14.12 0.18
CA GLY A 35 0.76 -13.31 1.35
C GLY A 35 1.82 -12.21 1.13
N ARG A 36 2.44 -12.11 -0.06
CA ARG A 36 3.41 -11.04 -0.33
C ARG A 36 2.72 -9.66 -0.38
N ILE A 37 3.19 -8.74 0.46
CA ILE A 37 2.72 -7.34 0.56
C ILE A 37 3.76 -6.35 -0.01
N LEU A 38 3.36 -5.08 -0.12
CA LEU A 38 4.28 -3.96 -0.38
C LEU A 38 4.21 -2.96 0.79
N GLN A 39 5.35 -2.46 1.24
CA GLN A 39 5.46 -1.39 2.23
C GLN A 39 6.11 -0.16 1.58
N LEU A 40 5.53 1.00 1.82
CA LEU A 40 5.94 2.28 1.24
C LEU A 40 6.06 3.34 2.34
N SER A 41 7.12 4.14 2.26
CA SER A 41 7.28 5.34 3.06
C SER A 41 6.56 6.50 2.38
N LEU A 42 6.03 7.42 3.20
CA LEU A 42 5.43 8.67 2.75
C LEU A 42 6.50 9.66 2.25
#